data_AF-A0A920G025-F1
#
_entry.id   AF-A0A920G025-F1
#
_cell.length_a   1.000
_cell.length_b   1.000
_cell.length_c   1.000
_cell.angle_alpha   90.00
_cell.angle_beta   90.00
_cell.angle_gamma   90.00
#
_symmetry.space_group_name_H-M   'P 1'
#
loop_
_entity.id
_entity.type
_entity.pdbx_description
1 polymer ?
#
loop_
_entity_poly.entity_id
_entity_poly.type
_entity_poly.pdbx_seq_one_letter_code
_entity_poly.pdbx_strand_id
1 'polypeptide(L)'
;MNIPYAVNPRLVRGLDYYNKTVFEWTTGHLGAQSTVCGGGRYDTLVETFGGKATPAAGFAVGLERLTLLMQALDITVSTPADLYVITAGETAFRHSLPRLDALRRRYRSWTSFSIWVVVASKASSNVLIKAEPLGHWFMVTRRWLRNR
;
A
#
# COMPACT_ATOMS: atom_id res chain seq x y z
N MET A 1 4.04 -10.35 25.21
CA MET A 1 4.51 -9.49 24.11
C MET A 1 5.89 -8.98 24.49
N ASN A 2 6.88 -9.11 23.61
CA ASN A 2 8.26 -8.65 23.85
C ASN A 2 8.55 -7.46 22.92
N ILE A 3 7.93 -6.31 23.20
CA ILE A 3 8.08 -5.09 22.40
C ILE A 3 9.13 -4.22 23.08
N PRO A 4 10.26 -3.91 22.43
CA PRO A 4 11.27 -3.04 23.01
C PRO A 4 10.75 -1.60 23.12
N TYR A 5 11.05 -0.96 24.25
CA TYR A 5 10.72 0.44 24.49
C TYR A 5 11.78 1.08 25.40
N ALA A 6 11.86 2.40 25.35
CA ALA A 6 12.66 3.20 26.28
C ALA A 6 11.75 4.16 27.04
N VAL A 7 11.88 4.21 28.37
CA VAL A 7 11.12 5.15 29.20
C VAL A 7 11.77 6.52 29.14
N ASN A 8 11.01 7.51 28.64
CA ASN A 8 11.44 8.90 28.64
C ASN A 8 10.57 9.71 29.62
N PRO A 9 11.09 10.08 30.81
CA PRO A 9 10.33 10.86 31.80
C PRO A 9 10.06 12.30 31.36
N ARG A 10 10.67 12.76 30.26
CA ARG A 10 10.52 14.12 29.71
C ARG A 10 9.63 14.13 28.44
N LEU A 11 8.96 13.02 28.12
CA LEU A 11 8.10 12.97 26.95
C LEU A 11 6.83 13.79 27.20
N VAL A 12 6.71 14.92 26.49
CA VAL A 12 5.54 15.79 26.51
C VAL A 12 4.85 15.72 25.15
N ARG A 13 3.52 15.60 25.16
CA ARG A 13 2.70 15.67 23.94
C ARG A 13 2.07 17.06 23.84
N GLY A 14 1.97 17.58 22.63
CA GLY A 14 1.50 18.96 22.38
C GLY A 14 0.00 19.19 22.59
N LEU A 15 -0.73 18.22 23.13
CA LEU A 15 -2.18 18.28 23.35
C LEU A 15 -2.46 17.94 24.81
N ASP A 16 -3.26 18.76 25.46
CA ASP A 16 -3.54 18.75 26.90
C ASP A 16 -4.52 17.66 27.34
N TYR A 17 -5.24 17.05 26.40
CA TYR A 17 -6.23 16.01 26.69
C TYR A 17 -5.62 14.67 27.16
N TYR A 18 -4.29 14.49 27.14
CA TYR A 18 -3.66 13.25 27.58
C TYR A 18 -3.62 13.18 29.11
N ASN A 19 -4.09 12.08 29.68
CA ASN A 19 -4.26 11.96 31.13
C ASN A 19 -3.48 10.81 31.80
N LYS A 20 -2.82 9.92 31.02
CA LYS A 20 -2.00 8.81 31.53
C LYS A 20 -0.86 8.48 30.57
N THR A 21 -0.84 7.25 30.04
CA THR A 21 0.19 6.76 29.12
C THR A 21 0.28 7.65 27.89
N VAL A 22 1.50 8.06 27.55
CA VAL A 22 1.85 8.67 26.27
C VAL A 22 3.02 7.89 25.67
N PHE A 23 3.06 7.81 24.35
CA PHE A 23 4.13 7.13 23.64
C PHE A 23 4.40 7.77 22.29
N GLU A 24 5.61 7.55 21.78
CA GLU A 24 6.02 7.93 20.44
C GLU A 24 6.88 6.84 19.82
N TRP A 25 6.73 6.66 18.52
CA TRP A 25 7.70 5.94 17.69
C TRP A 25 8.54 6.96 16.95
N THR A 26 9.84 6.88 17.18
CA THR A 26 10.83 7.78 16.61
C THR A 26 11.78 7.02 15.67
N THR A 27 12.42 7.76 14.77
CA THR A 27 13.42 7.23 13.83
C THR A 27 14.62 8.15 13.73
N GLY A 28 15.83 7.58 13.69
CA GLY A 28 17.06 8.32 13.42
C GLY A 28 17.23 8.73 11.95
N HIS A 29 16.40 8.21 11.05
CA HIS A 29 16.57 8.35 9.60
C HIS A 29 16.00 9.66 9.01
N LEU A 30 15.21 10.42 9.77
CA LEU A 30 14.48 11.61 9.27
C LEU A 30 14.96 12.95 9.88
N GLY A 31 16.10 12.96 10.58
CA GLY A 31 16.67 14.19 11.15
C GLY A 31 15.90 14.74 12.37
N ALA A 32 15.80 16.08 12.46
CA ALA A 32 15.35 16.80 13.67
C ALA A 32 13.88 16.56 14.09
N GLN A 33 13.03 16.09 13.19
CA GLN A 33 11.66 15.68 13.49
C GLN A 33 11.52 14.17 13.26
N SER A 34 11.92 13.41 14.28
CA SER A 34 12.06 11.96 14.26
C SER A 34 10.77 11.20 14.57
N THR A 35 9.72 11.85 15.08
CA THR A 35 8.48 11.16 15.46
C THR A 35 7.63 10.80 14.24
N VAL A 36 7.37 9.50 14.06
CA VAL A 36 6.56 8.93 12.95
C VAL A 36 5.13 8.66 13.39
N CYS A 37 4.97 8.19 14.62
CA CYS A 37 3.69 7.87 15.24
C CYS A 37 3.71 8.38 16.68
N GLY A 38 2.58 8.93 17.14
CA GLY A 38 2.44 9.37 18.51
C GLY A 38 1.02 9.11 19.00
N GLY A 39 0.91 8.79 20.28
CA GLY A 39 -0.37 8.43 20.86
C GLY A 39 -0.35 8.43 22.38
N GLY A 40 -1.46 8.01 22.95
CA GLY A 40 -1.64 7.96 24.38
C GLY A 40 -3.10 7.80 24.78
N ARG A 41 -3.33 7.94 26.08
CA ARG A 41 -4.62 7.79 26.73
C ARG A 41 -5.26 9.15 27.02
N TYR A 42 -6.56 9.27 26.72
CA TYR A 42 -7.33 10.52 26.72
C TYR A 42 -8.78 10.30 27.18
N ASP A 43 -8.95 9.76 28.40
CA ASP A 43 -10.27 9.34 28.91
C ASP A 43 -11.29 10.49 29.05
N THR A 44 -10.81 11.71 29.27
CA THR A 44 -11.66 12.89 29.53
C THR A 44 -12.09 13.59 28.24
N LEU A 45 -11.52 13.24 27.09
CA LEU A 45 -11.77 13.95 25.84
C LEU A 45 -13.25 13.88 25.44
N VAL A 46 -13.90 12.72 25.59
CA VAL A 46 -15.32 12.57 25.24
C VAL A 46 -16.22 13.41 26.16
N GLU A 47 -15.86 13.52 27.44
CA GLU A 47 -16.58 14.33 28.42
C GLU A 47 -16.47 15.83 28.11
N THR A 48 -15.32 16.31 27.62
CA THR A 48 -15.16 17.73 27.23
C THR A 48 -16.07 18.17 26.09
N PHE A 49 -16.62 17.22 25.31
CA PHE A 49 -17.61 17.48 24.25
C PHE A 49 -19.05 17.14 24.67
N GLY A 50 -19.33 16.97 25.97
CA GLY A 50 -20.67 16.69 26.49
C GLY A 50 -21.11 15.23 26.40
N GLY A 51 -20.18 14.33 26.09
CA GLY A 51 -20.40 12.88 26.15
C GLY A 51 -20.25 12.32 27.57
N LYS A 52 -20.51 11.02 27.72
CA LYS A 52 -20.23 10.31 28.98
C LYS A 52 -18.72 10.11 29.14
N ALA A 53 -18.24 10.10 30.39
CA ALA A 53 -16.87 9.71 30.71
C ALA A 53 -16.54 8.35 30.07
N THR A 54 -15.57 8.35 29.14
CA THR A 54 -15.30 7.19 28.27
C THR A 54 -13.80 6.96 28.21
N PRO A 55 -13.28 5.89 28.82
CA PRO A 55 -11.87 5.53 28.70
C PRO A 55 -11.46 5.37 27.24
N ALA A 56 -10.38 6.02 26.83
CA ALA A 56 -9.98 6.05 25.43
C ALA A 56 -8.47 6.13 25.28
N ALA A 57 -7.94 5.39 24.32
CA ALA A 57 -6.55 5.47 23.92
C ALA A 57 -6.45 5.27 22.41
N GLY A 58 -5.43 5.88 21.81
CA GLY A 58 -5.23 5.82 20.38
C GLY A 58 -3.93 6.50 19.98
N PHE A 59 -3.71 6.54 18.68
CA PHE A 59 -2.51 7.13 18.09
C PHE A 59 -2.85 7.71 16.73
N ALA A 60 -1.94 8.57 16.26
CA ALA A 60 -1.93 9.06 14.90
C ALA A 60 -0.56 8.80 14.28
N VAL A 61 -0.56 8.51 12.99
CA VAL A 61 0.64 8.34 12.16
C VAL A 61 0.61 9.40 11.06
N GLY A 62 1.75 10.07 10.83
CA GLY A 62 1.89 10.98 9.69
C GLY A 62 2.22 10.18 8.44
N LEU A 63 1.31 10.09 7.47
CA LEU A 63 1.51 9.29 6.25
C LEU A 63 2.66 9.83 5.39
N GLU A 64 2.82 11.14 5.34
CA GLU A 64 3.93 11.81 4.65
C GLU A 64 5.27 11.42 5.30
N ARG A 65 5.34 11.43 6.64
CA ARG A 65 6.55 11.01 7.36
C ARG A 65 6.84 9.53 7.20
N LEU A 66 5.80 8.69 7.23
CA LEU A 66 5.93 7.26 7.01
C LEU A 66 6.48 6.98 5.60
N THR A 67 5.96 7.68 4.59
CA THR A 67 6.44 7.55 3.21
C THR A 67 7.89 7.99 3.08
N LEU A 68 8.27 9.12 3.68
CA LEU A 68 9.67 9.57 3.72
C LEU A 68 10.58 8.57 4.43
N LEU A 69 10.13 7.96 5.53
CA LEU A 69 10.88 6.93 6.23
C LEU A 69 11.06 5.69 5.35
N MET A 70 10.01 5.25 4.66
CA MET A 70 10.09 4.13 3.73
C MET A 70 11.11 4.40 2.62
N GLN A 71 11.10 5.61 2.05
CA GLN A 71 12.10 6.02 1.06
C GLN A 71 13.52 6.02 1.64
N ALA A 72 13.73 6.57 2.84
CA ALA A 72 15.03 6.61 3.51
C ALA A 72 15.58 5.21 3.85
N LEU A 73 14.69 4.23 4.02
CA LEU A 73 15.03 2.82 4.29
C LEU A 73 15.02 1.94 3.03
N ASP A 74 14.81 2.52 1.84
CA ASP A 74 14.65 1.80 0.56
C ASP A 74 13.56 0.70 0.62
N ILE A 75 12.50 0.94 1.41
CA ILE A 75 11.35 0.05 1.53
C ILE A 75 10.39 0.35 0.39
N THR A 76 10.28 -0.58 -0.54
CA THR A 76 9.30 -0.56 -1.62
C THR A 76 8.13 -1.48 -1.30
N VAL A 77 6.92 -0.94 -1.34
CA VAL A 77 5.70 -1.76 -1.28
C VAL A 77 5.31 -2.06 -2.72
N SER A 78 5.66 -3.27 -3.17
CA SER A 78 5.14 -3.80 -4.43
C SER A 78 3.89 -4.61 -4.15
N THR A 79 2.78 -4.22 -4.77
CA THR A 79 1.65 -5.12 -4.98
C THR A 79 1.77 -5.66 -6.41
N PRO A 80 2.51 -6.77 -6.62
CA PRO A 80 2.64 -7.34 -7.95
C PRO A 80 1.24 -7.69 -8.48
N ALA A 81 1.03 -7.47 -9.77
CA ALA A 81 -0.23 -7.88 -10.39
C ALA A 81 -0.37 -9.39 -10.27
N ASP A 82 -1.59 -9.86 -9.98
CA ASP A 82 -1.89 -11.29 -10.10
C ASP A 82 -1.88 -11.74 -11.57
N LEU A 83 -2.16 -10.81 -12.50
CA LEU A 83 -2.12 -11.07 -13.93
C LEU A 83 -1.65 -9.85 -14.74
N TYR A 84 -0.64 -10.05 -15.58
CA TYR A 84 -0.24 -9.10 -16.61
C TYR A 84 -0.75 -9.55 -17.98
N VAL A 85 -1.37 -8.64 -18.73
CA VAL A 85 -1.92 -8.90 -20.07
C VAL A 85 -1.26 -7.96 -21.06
N ILE A 86 -0.48 -8.52 -21.98
CA ILE A 86 0.18 -7.75 -23.03
C ILE A 86 -0.60 -7.90 -24.32
N THR A 87 -1.02 -6.79 -24.93
CA THR A 87 -1.75 -6.79 -26.20
C THR A 87 -0.95 -6.11 -27.30
N ALA A 88 -0.99 -6.71 -28.51
CA ALA A 88 -0.31 -6.16 -29.68
C ALA A 88 -1.26 -5.19 -30.42
N GLY A 89 -1.08 -3.90 -30.17
CA GLY A 89 -1.88 -2.84 -30.79
C GLY A 89 -3.29 -2.68 -30.22
N GLU A 90 -3.92 -1.57 -30.63
CA GLU A 90 -5.19 -1.07 -30.09
C GLU A 90 -6.37 -2.03 -30.32
N THR A 91 -6.43 -2.69 -31.47
CA THR A 91 -7.49 -3.66 -31.77
C THR A 91 -7.46 -4.85 -30.83
N ALA A 92 -6.27 -5.41 -30.57
CA ALA A 92 -6.12 -6.53 -29.64
C ALA A 92 -6.45 -6.11 -28.20
N PHE A 93 -6.10 -4.88 -27.82
CA PHE A 93 -6.49 -4.30 -26.54
C PHE A 93 -8.01 -4.25 -26.38
N ARG A 94 -8.74 -3.65 -27.33
CA ARG A 94 -10.21 -3.58 -27.28
C ARG A 94 -10.87 -4.95 -27.20
N HIS A 95 -10.34 -5.93 -27.92
CA HIS A 95 -10.85 -7.30 -27.87
C HIS A 95 -10.55 -8.00 -26.53
N SER A 96 -9.48 -7.62 -25.83
CA SER A 96 -9.13 -8.19 -24.53
C SER A 96 -10.07 -7.70 -23.42
N LEU A 97 -10.54 -6.44 -23.46
CA LEU A 97 -11.29 -5.82 -22.37
C LEU A 97 -12.50 -6.64 -21.88
N PRO A 98 -13.40 -7.15 -22.75
CA PRO A 98 -14.55 -7.94 -22.28
C PRO A 98 -14.14 -9.27 -21.62
N ARG A 99 -13.03 -9.87 -22.07
CA ARG A 99 -12.50 -11.12 -21.51
C ARG A 99 -11.87 -10.89 -20.14
N LEU A 100 -11.15 -9.78 -20.00
CA LEU A 100 -10.56 -9.37 -18.72
C LEU A 100 -11.63 -8.99 -17.71
N ASP A 101 -12.69 -8.33 -18.14
CA ASP A 101 -13.82 -8.01 -17.26
C ASP A 101 -14.55 -9.28 -16.79
N ALA A 102 -14.76 -10.26 -17.68
CA ALA A 102 -15.28 -11.57 -17.30
C ALA A 102 -14.36 -12.29 -16.30
N LEU A 103 -13.04 -12.19 -16.48
CA LEU A 103 -12.05 -12.75 -15.56
C LEU A 103 -12.11 -12.08 -14.18
N ARG A 104 -12.15 -10.74 -14.12
CA ARG A 104 -12.31 -9.97 -12.88
C ARG A 104 -13.58 -10.35 -12.13
N ARG A 105 -14.69 -10.51 -12.84
CA ARG A 105 -15.97 -10.92 -12.24
C ARG A 105 -15.91 -12.34 -11.67
N ARG A 106 -15.24 -13.26 -12.35
CA ARG A 106 -15.09 -14.66 -11.91
C ARG A 106 -14.26 -14.79 -10.63
N TYR A 107 -13.22 -13.97 -10.46
CA TYR A 107 -12.32 -14.03 -9.30
C TYR A 107 -12.59 -12.95 -8.25
N ARG A 108 -13.77 -12.29 -8.31
CA ARG A 108 -14.14 -11.18 -7.43
C ARG A 108 -14.28 -11.55 -5.94
N SER A 109 -14.35 -12.83 -5.61
CA SER A 109 -14.31 -13.31 -4.21
C SER A 109 -12.93 -13.16 -3.57
N TRP A 110 -11.87 -12.96 -4.36
CA TRP A 110 -10.54 -12.61 -3.87
C TRP A 110 -10.51 -11.08 -3.76
N THR A 111 -10.57 -10.57 -2.54
CA THR A 111 -10.62 -9.13 -2.22
C THR A 111 -9.40 -8.32 -2.69
N SER A 112 -8.42 -8.96 -3.34
CA SER A 112 -7.17 -8.33 -3.80
C SER A 112 -6.74 -8.75 -5.22
N PHE A 113 -7.62 -9.33 -6.05
CA PHE A 113 -7.22 -9.75 -7.41
C PHE A 113 -7.05 -8.55 -8.37
N SER A 114 -5.83 -8.33 -8.83
CA SER A 114 -5.40 -7.19 -9.65
C SER A 114 -4.92 -7.65 -11.04
N ILE A 115 -5.46 -7.01 -12.08
CA ILE A 115 -5.08 -7.26 -13.48
C ILE A 115 -4.51 -5.97 -14.09
N TRP A 116 -3.29 -6.05 -14.60
CA TRP A 116 -2.62 -4.98 -15.32
C TRP A 116 -2.56 -5.28 -16.82
N VAL A 117 -2.92 -4.31 -17.65
CA VAL A 117 -2.92 -4.45 -19.12
C VAL A 117 -1.92 -3.48 -19.72
N VAL A 118 -1.01 -4.00 -20.54
CA VAL A 118 0.01 -3.23 -21.24
C VAL A 118 -0.24 -3.32 -22.74
N VAL A 119 -0.46 -2.17 -23.38
CA VAL A 119 -0.63 -2.08 -24.83
C VAL A 119 0.73 -1.79 -25.47
N ALA A 120 1.22 -2.71 -26.29
CA ALA A 120 2.46 -2.52 -27.03
C ALA A 120 2.16 -2.06 -28.46
N SER A 121 2.71 -0.91 -28.86
CA SER A 121 2.55 -0.34 -30.22
C SER A 121 3.39 -1.05 -31.29
N LYS A 122 4.41 -1.81 -30.87
CA LYS A 122 5.18 -2.74 -31.70
C LYS A 122 5.34 -4.05 -30.94
N ALA A 123 5.18 -5.17 -31.64
CA ALA A 123 5.64 -6.47 -31.18
C ALA A 123 7.18 -6.52 -31.28
N SER A 124 7.87 -5.65 -30.54
CA SER A 124 9.31 -5.73 -30.41
C SER A 124 9.65 -6.76 -29.34
N SER A 125 10.59 -7.63 -29.66
CA SER A 125 11.19 -8.64 -28.77
C SER A 125 11.66 -8.05 -27.42
N ASN A 126 11.85 -6.73 -27.32
CA ASN A 126 12.22 -6.04 -26.09
C ASN A 126 11.08 -5.81 -25.10
N VAL A 127 9.80 -5.97 -25.48
CA VAL A 127 8.65 -5.90 -24.55
C VAL A 127 8.52 -7.18 -23.71
N LEU A 128 9.20 -8.27 -24.13
CA LEU A 128 9.22 -9.55 -23.43
C LEU A 128 9.99 -9.50 -22.09
N ILE A 129 10.84 -8.48 -21.86
CA ILE A 129 11.85 -8.51 -20.79
C ILE A 129 11.33 -8.00 -19.43
N LYS A 130 10.13 -7.43 -19.32
CA LYS A 130 9.67 -6.81 -18.05
C LYS A 130 8.74 -7.65 -17.18
N ALA A 131 8.57 -8.94 -17.47
CA ALA A 131 7.81 -9.88 -16.64
C ALA A 131 8.70 -10.80 -15.78
N GLU A 132 10.03 -10.75 -15.94
CA GLU A 132 10.94 -11.75 -15.38
C GLU A 132 11.23 -11.70 -13.86
N PRO A 133 11.11 -10.60 -13.08
CA PRO A 133 11.50 -10.69 -11.67
C PRO A 133 10.47 -11.39 -10.76
N LEU A 134 9.27 -11.75 -11.24
CA LEU A 134 8.12 -12.03 -10.36
C LEU A 134 7.43 -13.41 -10.54
N GLY A 135 8.08 -14.39 -11.16
CA GLY A 135 7.75 -15.81 -10.91
C GLY A 135 6.36 -16.32 -11.32
N HIS A 136 5.59 -15.63 -12.16
CA HIS A 136 4.29 -16.12 -12.65
C HIS A 136 4.15 -16.05 -14.17
N TRP A 137 3.66 -17.15 -14.74
CA TRP A 137 3.51 -17.37 -16.18
C TRP A 137 2.14 -16.88 -16.69
N PHE A 138 2.11 -16.02 -17.71
CA PHE A 138 1.71 -16.35 -19.09
C PHE A 138 1.23 -15.14 -19.92
N MET A 139 1.66 -15.20 -21.18
CA MET A 139 1.45 -14.32 -22.33
C MET A 139 0.19 -14.74 -23.10
N VAL A 140 -0.64 -13.80 -23.57
CA VAL A 140 -1.65 -14.08 -24.61
C VAL A 140 -1.27 -13.35 -25.90
N THR A 141 -0.33 -13.93 -26.64
CA THR A 141 -0.25 -13.68 -28.09
C THR A 141 -1.11 -14.72 -28.79
N ARG A 142 -2.17 -14.31 -29.49
CA ARG A 142 -2.59 -15.04 -30.69
C ARG A 142 -2.23 -14.22 -31.92
N ARG A 143 -1.03 -14.49 -32.42
CA ARG A 143 -0.74 -14.59 -33.85
C ARG A 143 -1.57 -15.77 -34.36
N TRP A 144 -2.78 -15.50 -34.87
CA TRP A 144 -3.50 -16.48 -35.69
C TRP A 144 -2.70 -16.59 -36.99
N LEU A 145 -1.83 -17.59 -37.05
CA LEU A 145 -1.16 -18.00 -38.27
C LEU A 145 -2.23 -18.33 -39.33
N ARG A 146 -2.16 -17.56 -40.41
CA ARG A 146 -2.34 -17.94 -41.81
C ARG A 146 -2.50 -19.46 -42.05
N ASN A 147 -3.51 -19.80 -42.86
CA ASN A 147 -3.92 -21.11 -43.40
C ASN A 147 -4.98 -21.90 -42.61
N ARG A 148 -6.25 -21.53 -42.85
CA ARG A 148 -7.18 -22.37 -43.63
C ARG A 148 -7.97 -21.48 -44.58
#